data_AF-A0A6A7KS28-F1
#
_entry.id   AF-A0A6A7KS28-F1
#
_cell.length_a   1.000
_cell.length_b   1.000
_cell.length_c   1.000
_cell.angle_alpha   90.00
_cell.angle_beta   90.00
_cell.angle_gamma   90.00
#
_symmetry.space_group_name_H-M   'P 1'
#
loop_
_entity.id
_entity.type
_entity.pdbx_description
1 polymer ?
#
loop_
_entity_poly.entity_id
_entity_poly.type
_entity_poly.pdbx_seq_one_letter_code
_entity_poly.pdbx_strand_id
1 'polypeptide(L)'
;MKKPPPHLGTYGKALYSGLIADFGIDDSAGLALATMAAECLDRLRDAQALIEKHGMLVSTDGGGLKTNGAVAVEHNSHNRMLAALRALNVDLEPLRDRPGRPSGADWKGRTK
;
A
#
# COMPACT_ATOMS: atom_id res chain seq x y z
N MET A 1 -3.86 -5.10 -17.78
CA MET A 1 -3.72 -4.72 -16.37
C MET A 1 -4.53 -5.69 -15.52
N LYS A 2 -3.94 -6.32 -14.49
CA LYS A 2 -4.65 -7.27 -13.61
C LYS A 2 -5.62 -6.47 -12.73
N LYS A 3 -6.90 -6.85 -12.73
CA LYS A 3 -7.91 -6.15 -11.92
C LYS A 3 -7.71 -6.46 -10.43
N PRO A 4 -7.93 -5.48 -9.54
CA PRO A 4 -7.92 -5.75 -8.11
C PRO A 4 -9.03 -6.73 -7.72
N PRO A 5 -8.79 -7.63 -6.76
CA PRO A 5 -9.82 -8.49 -6.20
C PRO A 5 -11.04 -7.70 -5.69
N PRO A 6 -12.27 -8.23 -5.86
CA PRO A 6 -13.50 -7.47 -5.62
C PRO A 6 -13.72 -7.13 -4.15
N HIS A 7 -13.23 -7.98 -3.24
CA HIS A 7 -13.38 -7.86 -1.79
C HIS A 7 -12.46 -6.80 -1.15
N LEU A 8 -11.49 -6.28 -1.91
CA LEU A 8 -10.64 -5.20 -1.41
C LEU A 8 -11.46 -3.92 -1.20
N GLY A 9 -11.14 -3.20 -0.13
CA GLY A 9 -11.63 -1.87 0.15
C GLY A 9 -11.01 -0.82 -0.77
N THR A 10 -11.38 0.44 -0.57
CA THR A 10 -10.91 1.55 -1.40
C THR A 10 -9.39 1.71 -1.36
N TYR A 11 -8.79 1.59 -0.17
CA TYR A 11 -7.36 1.78 0.02
C TYR A 11 -6.56 0.60 -0.53
N GLY A 12 -7.01 -0.63 -0.29
CA GLY A 12 -6.41 -1.84 -0.84
C GLY A 12 -6.48 -1.87 -2.36
N LYS A 13 -7.62 -1.49 -2.97
CA LYS A 13 -7.76 -1.38 -4.44
C LYS A 13 -6.77 -0.40 -5.04
N ALA A 14 -6.56 0.75 -4.39
CA ALA A 14 -5.60 1.77 -4.84
C ALA A 14 -4.16 1.24 -4.74
N LEU A 15 -3.77 0.66 -3.60
CA LEU A 15 -2.43 0.10 -3.41
C LEU A 15 -2.16 -1.03 -4.41
N TYR A 16 -3.08 -1.98 -4.55
CA TYR A 16 -2.95 -3.10 -5.49
C TYR A 16 -2.74 -2.59 -6.92
N SER A 17 -3.61 -1.69 -7.39
CA SER A 17 -3.54 -1.17 -8.75
C SER A 17 -2.22 -0.42 -9.01
N GLY A 18 -1.72 0.32 -8.02
CA GLY A 18 -0.40 0.97 -8.08
C GLY A 18 0.74 -0.05 -8.19
N LEU A 19 0.76 -1.07 -7.33
CA LEU A 19 1.79 -2.13 -7.35
C LEU A 19 1.85 -2.84 -8.71
N ILE A 20 0.70 -3.20 -9.28
CA ILE A 20 0.65 -3.85 -10.60
C ILE A 20 1.12 -2.89 -11.71
N ALA A 21 0.74 -1.61 -11.64
CA ALA A 21 1.11 -0.62 -12.65
C ALA A 21 2.60 -0.29 -12.64
N ASP A 22 3.17 -0.12 -11.45
CA ASP A 22 4.53 0.39 -11.27
C ASP A 22 5.60 -0.70 -11.40
N PHE A 23 5.27 -1.94 -11.00
CA PHE A 23 6.23 -3.05 -10.95
C PHE A 23 5.92 -4.18 -11.95
N GLY A 24 4.83 -4.07 -12.71
CA GLY A 24 4.50 -5.05 -13.75
C GLY A 24 4.23 -6.47 -13.22
N ILE A 25 3.80 -6.61 -11.96
CA ILE A 25 3.60 -7.90 -11.30
C ILE A 25 2.54 -8.72 -12.05
N ASP A 26 2.94 -9.87 -12.58
CA ASP A 26 2.07 -10.75 -13.38
C ASP A 26 2.06 -12.21 -12.92
N ASP A 27 3.05 -12.62 -12.11
CA ASP A 27 3.20 -13.96 -11.58
C ASP A 27 2.26 -14.23 -10.41
N SER A 28 1.90 -15.50 -10.21
CA SER A 28 0.92 -15.88 -9.19
C SER A 28 1.37 -15.56 -7.75
N ALA A 29 2.66 -15.64 -7.45
CA ALA A 29 3.17 -15.39 -6.10
C ALA A 29 3.18 -13.89 -5.80
N GLY A 30 3.64 -13.09 -6.77
CA GLY A 30 3.59 -11.63 -6.70
C GLY A 30 2.17 -11.10 -6.56
N LEU A 31 1.21 -11.63 -7.34
CA LEU A 31 -0.20 -11.25 -7.22
C LEU A 31 -0.80 -11.61 -5.84
N ALA A 32 -0.39 -12.74 -5.26
CA ALA A 32 -0.82 -13.14 -3.92
C ALA A 32 -0.26 -12.22 -2.83
N LEU A 33 1.03 -11.86 -2.92
CA LEU A 33 1.67 -10.92 -2.00
C LEU A 33 1.07 -9.51 -2.12
N ALA A 34 0.82 -9.02 -3.34
CA ALA A 34 0.18 -7.74 -3.59
C ALA A 34 -1.25 -7.69 -3.03
N THR A 35 -2.01 -8.78 -3.19
CA THR A 35 -3.35 -8.92 -2.59
C THR A 35 -3.28 -8.88 -1.07
N MET A 36 -2.37 -9.64 -0.45
CA MET A 36 -2.20 -9.66 1.00
C MET A 36 -1.80 -8.28 1.55
N ALA A 37 -0.90 -7.56 0.87
CA ALA A 37 -0.51 -6.20 1.26
C ALA A 37 -1.73 -5.25 1.22
N ALA A 38 -2.54 -5.33 0.17
CA ALA A 38 -3.76 -4.55 0.01
C ALA A 38 -4.80 -4.83 1.10
N GLU A 39 -5.07 -6.09 1.41
CA GLU A 39 -5.98 -6.49 2.50
C GLU A 39 -5.50 -5.99 3.87
N CYS A 40 -4.18 -6.04 4.10
CA CYS A 40 -3.59 -5.53 5.33
C CYS A 40 -3.75 -4.00 5.43
N LEU A 41 -3.63 -3.27 4.32
CA LEU A 41 -3.86 -1.83 4.31
C LEU A 41 -5.33 -1.48 4.64
N ASP A 42 -6.30 -2.18 4.04
CA ASP A 42 -7.71 -1.96 4.35
C ASP A 42 -7.99 -2.17 5.85
N ARG A 43 -7.51 -3.30 6.41
CA ARG A 43 -7.68 -3.61 7.83
C ARG A 43 -6.98 -2.60 8.74
N LEU A 44 -5.82 -2.10 8.33
CA LEU A 44 -5.10 -1.04 9.05
C LEU A 44 -5.94 0.23 9.11
N ARG A 45 -6.60 0.63 8.01
CA ARG A 45 -7.46 1.82 7.98
C ARG A 45 -8.70 1.66 8.84
N ASP A 46 -9.32 0.48 8.84
CA ASP A 46 -10.45 0.20 9.74
C ASP A 46 -10.03 0.28 11.21
N ALA A 47 -8.85 -0.26 11.55
CA ALA A 47 -8.31 -0.18 12.90
C ALA A 47 -8.01 1.26 13.34
N GLN A 48 -7.43 2.07 12.44
CA GLN A 48 -7.17 3.50 12.69
C GLN A 48 -8.45 4.28 12.96
N ALA A 49 -9.51 4.03 12.18
CA ALA A 49 -10.81 4.67 12.39
C ALA A 49 -11.42 4.30 13.76
N LEU A 50 -11.26 3.05 14.21
CA LEU A 50 -11.70 2.63 15.54
C LEU A 50 -10.88 3.26 16.67
N ILE A 51 -9.57 3.41 16.48
CA ILE A 51 -8.68 4.08 17.44
C ILE A 51 -9.02 5.56 17.54
N GLU A 52 -9.24 6.24 16.42
CA GLU A 52 -9.65 7.64 16.39
C GLU A 52 -10.98 7.85 17.13
N LYS A 53 -11.94 6.95 16.90
CA LYS A 53 -13.27 7.02 17.52
C LYS A 53 -13.26 6.73 19.03
N HIS A 54 -12.48 5.75 19.47
CA HIS A 54 -12.56 5.22 20.84
C HIS A 54 -11.36 5.56 21.72
N GLY A 55 -10.29 6.12 21.14
CA GLY A 55 -9.02 6.35 21.80
C GLY A 55 -8.12 5.11 21.85
N MET A 56 -6.85 5.34 22.22
CA MET A 56 -5.83 4.30 22.39
C MET A 56 -6.06 3.43 23.64
N LEU A 57 -6.67 4.02 24.66
CA LEU A 57 -7.01 3.38 25.93
C LEU A 57 -8.52 3.44 26.12
N VAL A 58 -9.11 2.34 26.55
CA VAL A 58 -10.54 2.23 26.86
C VAL A 58 -10.72 1.87 28.33
N SER A 59 -11.70 2.49 28.98
CA SER A 59 -12.04 2.19 30.37
C SER A 59 -12.63 0.79 30.49
N THR A 60 -12.35 0.15 31.61
CA THR A 60 -12.96 -1.11 32.04
C THR A 60 -13.97 -0.86 33.14
N ASP A 61 -14.91 -1.77 33.33
CA ASP A 61 -15.96 -1.63 34.34
C ASP A 61 -15.40 -1.55 35.78
N GLY A 62 -14.20 -2.10 36.00
CA GLY A 62 -13.47 -1.99 37.27
C GLY A 62 -12.68 -0.68 37.46
N GLY A 63 -12.87 0.32 36.59
CA GLY A 63 -12.21 1.63 36.68
C GLY A 63 -10.77 1.69 36.16
N GLY A 64 -10.20 0.57 35.70
CA GLY A 64 -8.87 0.54 35.08
C GLY A 64 -8.91 0.90 33.58
N LEU A 65 -7.77 1.28 33.02
CA LEU A 65 -7.58 1.48 31.59
C LEU A 65 -6.96 0.24 30.95
N LYS A 66 -7.46 -0.16 29.78
CA LYS A 66 -6.85 -1.19 28.93
C LYS A 66 -6.61 -0.65 27.52
N THR A 67 -5.66 -1.23 26.81
CA THR A 67 -5.43 -0.89 25.40
C THR A 67 -6.65 -1.24 24.55
N ASN A 68 -7.02 -0.34 23.64
CA ASN A 68 -8.03 -0.62 22.63
C ASN A 68 -7.56 -1.79 21.75
N GLY A 69 -8.40 -2.81 21.56
CA GLY A 69 -8.07 -3.99 20.74
C GLY A 69 -7.70 -3.65 19.30
N ALA A 70 -8.21 -2.53 18.77
CA ALA A 70 -7.85 -2.03 17.45
C ALA A 70 -6.35 -1.70 17.31
N VAL A 71 -5.66 -1.33 18.39
CA VAL A 71 -4.21 -1.05 18.38
C VAL A 71 -3.40 -2.28 17.99
N ALA A 72 -3.76 -3.45 18.53
CA ALA A 72 -3.10 -4.70 18.17
C ALA A 72 -3.37 -5.07 16.70
N VAL A 73 -4.58 -4.80 16.20
CA VAL A 73 -4.95 -5.05 14.80
C VAL A 73 -4.18 -4.13 13.86
N GLU A 74 -4.07 -2.83 14.19
CA GLU A 74 -3.30 -1.85 13.41
C GLU A 74 -1.85 -2.31 13.29
N HIS A 75 -1.20 -2.58 14.43
CA HIS A 75 0.21 -2.99 14.48
C HIS A 75 0.47 -4.29 13.69
N ASN A 76 -0.38 -5.30 13.87
CA ASN A 76 -0.23 -6.57 13.15
C ASN A 76 -0.46 -6.42 11.64
N SER A 77 -1.42 -5.59 11.23
CA SER A 77 -1.71 -5.33 9.82
C SER A 77 -0.56 -4.56 9.18
N HIS A 78 -0.01 -3.56 9.86
CA HIS A 78 1.16 -2.81 9.42
C HIS A 78 2.38 -3.72 9.20
N ASN A 79 2.70 -4.58 10.18
CA ASN A 79 3.85 -5.47 10.07
C ASN A 79 3.70 -6.51 8.95
N ARG A 80 2.50 -7.06 8.76
CA ARG A 80 2.22 -7.99 7.65
C ARG A 80 2.29 -7.30 6.29
N MET A 81 1.77 -6.07 6.19
CA MET A 81 1.89 -5.26 4.99
C MET A 81 3.36 -5.01 4.63
N LEU A 82 4.18 -4.58 5.60
CA LEU A 82 5.61 -4.37 5.35
C LEU A 82 6.35 -5.65 4.97
N ALA A 83 6.02 -6.79 5.59
CA ALA A 83 6.61 -8.08 5.22
C ALA A 83 6.25 -8.49 3.79
N ALA A 84 4.99 -8.27 3.37
CA ALA A 84 4.52 -8.53 2.01
C ALA A 84 5.24 -7.66 0.97
N LEU A 85 5.39 -6.37 1.26
CA LEU A 85 6.10 -5.43 0.38
C LEU A 85 7.58 -5.78 0.25
N ARG A 86 8.26 -6.13 1.35
CA ARG A 86 9.65 -6.62 1.30
C ARG A 86 9.77 -7.91 0.49
N ALA A 87 8.84 -8.84 0.65
CA ALA A 87 8.83 -10.08 -0.12
C ALA A 87 8.63 -9.85 -1.64
N LEU A 88 7.96 -8.76 -2.02
CA LEU A 88 7.83 -8.33 -3.42
C LEU A 88 9.08 -7.63 -3.97
N ASN A 89 10.07 -7.30 -3.13
CA ASN A 89 11.27 -6.54 -3.49
C ASN A 89 10.96 -5.17 -4.15
N VAL A 90 9.86 -4.52 -3.75
CA VAL A 90 9.45 -3.19 -4.30
C VAL A 90 10.27 -2.03 -3.72
N ASP A 91 11.19 -2.31 -2.80
CA ASP A 91 12.20 -1.39 -2.30
C ASP A 91 13.32 -1.10 -3.31
N LEU A 92 13.45 -1.93 -4.35
CA LEU A 92 14.31 -1.67 -5.50
C LEU A 92 13.59 -0.73 -6.49
N GLU A 93 14.31 0.27 -7.02
CA GLU A 93 13.74 1.30 -7.89
C GLU A 93 12.80 0.70 -8.96
N PRO A 94 11.58 1.27 -9.14
CA PRO A 94 10.64 0.76 -10.14
C PRO A 94 11.31 0.79 -11.52
N LEU A 95 11.15 -0.30 -12.29
CA LEU A 95 11.76 -0.46 -13.60
C LEU A 95 11.20 0.62 -14.54
N ARG A 96 11.91 1.74 -14.63
CA ARG A 96 11.59 2.82 -15.57
C ARG A 96 11.99 2.37 -16.97
N ASP A 97 11.07 1.72 -17.67
CA ASP A 97 11.21 1.31 -19.08
C ASP A 97 11.31 2.49 -20.08
N ARG A 98 11.33 3.74 -19.59
CA ARG A 98 11.49 4.94 -20.41
C ARG A 98 12.88 5.52 -20.20
N PRO A 99 13.76 5.45 -21.21
CA PRO A 99 14.96 6.27 -21.22
C PRO A 99 14.55 7.73 -21.09
N GLY A 100 14.95 8.37 -20.00
CA GLY A 100 14.83 9.82 -19.83
C GLY A 100 15.71 10.51 -20.86
N ARG A 101 15.17 10.74 -22.06
CA ARG A 101 15.73 11.69 -23.02
C ARG A 101 14.72 12.82 -23.16
N PRO A 102 15.02 14.05 -22.73
CA PRO A 102 14.17 15.18 -23.11
C PRO A 102 14.04 15.16 -24.64
N SER A 103 12.82 15.37 -25.17
CA SER A 103 12.66 15.62 -26.59
C SER A 103 13.59 16.78 -26.91
N GLY A 104 14.65 16.52 -27.68
CA GLY A 104 15.53 17.59 -28.13
C GLY A 104 14.64 18.61 -28.81
N ALA A 105 14.46 19.77 -28.19
CA ALA A 105 13.87 20.90 -28.86
C ALA A 105 14.79 21.17 -30.05
N ASP A 106 14.27 20.97 -31.26
CA ASP A 106 14.96 21.24 -32.51
C ASP A 106 15.37 22.72 -32.50
N TRP A 107 16.60 22.98 -32.08
CA TRP A 107 17.19 24.31 -32.13
C TRP A 107 17.36 24.69 -33.60
N LYS A 108 16.40 25.44 -34.14
CA LYS A 108 16.55 26.10 -35.45
C LYS A 108 17.45 27.31 -35.27
N GLY A 109 18.73 27.11 -35.54
CA GLY A 109 19.71 28.20 -35.64
C GLY A 109 19.22 29.28 -36.60
N ARG A 110 19.30 30.53 -36.16
CA ARG A 110 18.93 31.73 -36.92
C ARG A 110 19.93 31.90 -38.07
N THR A 111 19.48 31.69 -39.31
CA THR A 111 20.26 32.05 -40.51
C THR A 111 20.33 33.57 -40.63
N LYS A 112 21.53 34.05 -41.01
CA LYS A 112 21.92 35.46 -41.18
C LYS A 112 21.06 36.19 -42.21
#